data_AF-A0A7C5XAQ2-F1
#
_entry.id   AF-A0A7C5XAQ2-F1
#
_cell.length_a   1.000
_cell.length_b   1.000
_cell.length_c   1.000
_cell.angle_alpha   90.00
_cell.angle_beta   90.00
_cell.angle_gamma   90.00
#
_symmetry.space_group_name_H-M   'P 1'
#
loop_
_entity.id
_entity.type
_entity.pdbx_description
1 polymer ?
#
loop_
_entity_poly.entity_id
_entity_poly.type
_entity_poly.pdbx_seq_one_letter_code
_entity_poly.pdbx_strand_id
1 'polypeptide(L)'
;MFKRKKEAETRILFATDMHGSEGVWRKFLNASAMLKVDVAICGGDLTGKMLVPIVKRSDGKYSFYHLKKTHVVEESELEKAMKEVRGIGYYPYITDEDEYEEMVKNPKKVDEVFQEVMVSTLKNWFDLIPQKLPSDVRVVVCPGNDDRPVIDEVVNSHKHVINGEGKVVEVDDSHGNGELRMGEP
;
A
#
# COMPACT_ATOMS: atom_id res chain seq x y z
N MET A 1 -19.30 27.53 -38.52
CA MET A 1 -18.68 27.54 -37.18
C MET A 1 -18.12 26.15 -36.93
N PHE A 2 -16.82 25.93 -37.20
CA PHE A 2 -16.20 24.62 -36.98
C PHE A 2 -16.00 24.42 -35.47
N LYS A 3 -16.74 23.49 -34.86
CA LYS A 3 -16.42 23.02 -33.51
C LYS A 3 -15.07 22.32 -33.59
N ARG A 4 -14.05 22.90 -32.96
CA ARG A 4 -12.77 22.24 -32.74
C ARG A 4 -13.07 20.92 -32.02
N LYS A 5 -12.73 19.78 -32.64
CA LYS A 5 -12.84 18.46 -32.01
C LYS A 5 -11.97 18.55 -30.76
N LYS A 6 -12.55 18.38 -29.57
CA LYS A 6 -11.76 18.40 -28.33
C LYS A 6 -10.78 17.22 -28.45
N GLU A 7 -9.48 17.52 -28.51
CA GLU A 7 -8.44 16.49 -28.48
C GLU A 7 -8.66 15.65 -27.22
N ALA A 8 -8.52 14.33 -27.33
CA ALA A 8 -8.60 13.46 -26.17
C ALA A 8 -7.47 13.87 -25.22
N GLU A 9 -7.80 14.19 -23.98
CA GLU A 9 -6.82 14.63 -22.98
C GLU A 9 -6.65 13.49 -21.98
N THR A 10 -5.43 12.94 -21.91
CA THR A 10 -5.09 11.87 -20.97
C THR A 10 -4.65 12.49 -19.65
N ARG A 11 -5.38 12.18 -18.58
CA ARG A 11 -5.13 12.69 -17.23
C ARG A 11 -4.41 11.64 -16.40
N ILE A 12 -3.26 12.03 -15.87
CA ILE A 12 -2.40 11.18 -15.07
C ILE A 12 -2.29 11.79 -13.67
N LEU A 13 -2.50 10.98 -12.63
CA LEU A 13 -2.07 11.32 -11.27
C LEU A 13 -0.88 10.44 -10.92
N PHE A 14 0.23 11.08 -10.56
CA PHE A 14 1.44 10.42 -10.08
C PHE A 14 1.63 10.72 -8.59
N ALA A 15 1.93 9.70 -7.80
CA ALA A 15 2.33 9.79 -6.40
C ALA A 15 3.46 8.79 -6.12
N THR A 16 4.25 9.05 -5.08
CA THR A 16 5.38 8.21 -4.70
C THR A 16 5.54 8.13 -3.18
N ASP A 17 6.32 7.17 -2.70
CA ASP A 17 6.77 7.05 -1.31
C ASP A 17 5.60 6.83 -0.33
N MET A 18 4.79 5.80 -0.58
CA MET A 18 3.62 5.48 0.26
C MET A 18 4.01 5.03 1.67
N HIS A 19 5.18 4.40 1.81
CA HIS A 19 5.77 3.92 3.06
C HIS A 19 4.79 3.16 3.96
N GLY A 20 3.99 2.26 3.38
CA GLY A 20 3.02 1.44 4.12
C GLY A 20 1.82 2.20 4.69
N SER A 21 1.63 3.48 4.37
CA SER A 21 0.48 4.26 4.87
C SER A 21 -0.80 3.99 4.08
N GLU A 22 -1.70 3.17 4.66
CA GLU A 22 -3.00 2.87 4.05
C GLU A 22 -3.84 4.14 3.86
N GLY A 23 -3.67 5.12 4.74
CA GLY A 23 -4.32 6.41 4.64
C GLY A 23 -3.90 7.19 3.39
N VAL A 24 -2.62 7.17 3.02
CA VAL A 24 -2.12 7.81 1.80
C VAL A 24 -2.60 7.07 0.57
N TRP A 25 -2.55 5.73 0.56
CA TRP A 25 -3.09 4.91 -0.53
C TRP A 25 -4.58 5.21 -0.80
N ARG A 26 -5.41 5.26 0.24
CA ARG A 26 -6.84 5.61 0.12
C ARG A 26 -7.05 7.02 -0.43
N LYS A 27 -6.21 7.99 -0.03
CA LYS A 27 -6.25 9.36 -0.57
C LYS A 27 -5.88 9.39 -2.05
N PHE A 28 -4.87 8.64 -2.45
CA PHE A 28 -4.45 8.49 -3.85
C PHE A 28 -5.58 7.95 -4.72
N LEU A 29 -6.26 6.88 -4.28
CA LEU A 29 -7.42 6.33 -4.99
C LEU A 29 -8.59 7.33 -5.05
N ASN A 30 -8.91 7.99 -3.93
CA ASN A 30 -9.98 8.99 -3.90
C ASN A 30 -9.67 10.20 -4.81
N ALA A 31 -8.42 10.68 -4.81
CA ALA A 31 -7.98 11.79 -5.65
C ALA A 31 -8.05 11.39 -7.14
N SER A 32 -7.62 10.18 -7.48
CA SER A 32 -7.73 9.61 -8.83
C SER A 32 -9.19 9.60 -9.31
N ALA A 33 -10.13 9.18 -8.45
CA ALA A 33 -11.55 9.20 -8.75
C ALA A 33 -12.10 10.63 -8.92
N MET A 34 -11.77 11.54 -8.00
CA MET A 34 -12.24 12.92 -8.01
C MET A 34 -11.76 13.70 -9.24
N LEU A 35 -10.50 13.50 -9.62
CA LEU A 35 -9.89 14.11 -10.79
C LEU A 35 -10.25 13.36 -12.10
N LYS A 36 -10.92 12.21 -11.97
CA LYS A 36 -11.32 11.29 -13.05
C LYS A 36 -10.15 10.95 -13.96
N VAL A 37 -9.01 10.58 -13.37
CA VAL A 37 -7.81 10.25 -14.14
C VAL A 37 -8.02 9.03 -15.02
N ASP A 38 -7.27 8.96 -16.11
CA ASP A 38 -7.23 7.81 -17.00
C ASP A 38 -6.13 6.83 -16.56
N VAL A 39 -5.06 7.35 -15.95
CA VAL A 39 -3.96 6.57 -15.36
C VAL A 39 -3.60 7.10 -13.98
N ALA A 40 -3.59 6.23 -12.98
CA ALA A 40 -3.12 6.50 -11.63
C ALA A 40 -1.80 5.74 -11.42
N ILE A 41 -0.71 6.45 -11.14
CA ILE A 41 0.63 5.88 -11.00
C ILE A 41 1.12 6.06 -9.56
N CYS A 42 1.52 4.95 -8.95
CA CYS A 42 2.20 4.91 -7.66
C CYS A 42 3.61 4.36 -7.85
N GLY A 43 4.63 5.20 -7.78
CA GLY A 43 6.03 4.78 -7.87
C GLY A 43 6.70 4.72 -6.50
N GLY A 44 7.69 3.86 -6.31
CA GLY A 44 8.59 3.87 -5.15
C GLY A 44 7.97 3.49 -3.81
N ASP A 45 8.81 2.90 -2.95
CA ASP A 45 8.65 2.62 -1.52
C ASP A 45 7.20 2.39 -1.06
N LEU A 46 6.66 1.22 -1.41
CA LEU A 46 5.29 0.85 -1.08
C LEU A 46 5.16 0.45 0.39
N THR A 47 6.16 -0.22 0.94
CA THR A 47 6.10 -0.88 2.25
C THR A 47 6.52 0.01 3.41
N GLY A 48 5.95 -0.30 4.56
CA GLY A 48 6.27 0.30 5.84
C GLY A 48 7.55 -0.27 6.44
N LYS A 49 8.11 0.43 7.43
CA LYS A 49 9.44 0.08 7.97
C LYS A 49 9.39 -0.72 9.28
N MET A 50 8.24 -0.78 9.97
CA MET A 50 8.15 -1.41 11.30
C MET A 50 6.90 -2.25 11.52
N LEU A 51 7.11 -3.41 12.14
CA LEU A 51 6.08 -4.22 12.78
C LEU A 51 5.85 -3.72 14.21
N VAL A 52 4.59 -3.52 14.59
CA VAL A 52 4.18 -3.16 15.95
C VAL A 52 3.37 -4.31 16.52
N PRO A 53 3.95 -5.14 17.41
CA PRO A 53 3.21 -6.19 18.08
C PRO A 53 2.22 -5.59 19.07
N ILE A 54 0.98 -6.05 18.98
CA ILE A 54 -0.12 -5.72 19.86
C ILE A 54 -0.45 -6.97 20.67
N VAL A 55 0.14 -7.03 21.86
CA VAL A 55 0.19 -8.24 22.69
C VAL A 55 -1.07 -8.31 23.55
N LYS A 56 -1.84 -9.39 23.41
CA LYS A 56 -2.96 -9.72 24.28
C LYS A 56 -2.43 -10.17 25.64
N ARG A 57 -2.92 -9.51 26.68
CA ARG A 57 -2.54 -9.73 28.08
C ARG A 57 -3.47 -10.75 28.74
N SER A 58 -3.02 -11.33 29.84
CA SER A 58 -3.82 -12.21 30.69
C SER A 58 -5.09 -11.56 31.27
N ASP A 59 -5.12 -10.24 31.41
CA ASP A 59 -6.29 -9.46 31.86
C ASP A 59 -7.32 -9.18 30.74
N GLY A 60 -7.10 -9.72 29.53
CA GLY A 60 -7.97 -9.55 28.36
C GLY A 60 -7.73 -8.26 27.56
N LYS A 61 -6.87 -7.36 28.05
CA LYS A 61 -6.50 -6.12 27.35
C LYS A 61 -5.37 -6.36 26.35
N TYR A 62 -5.09 -5.34 25.54
CA TYR A 62 -3.99 -5.36 24.57
C TYR A 62 -2.98 -4.28 24.90
N SER A 63 -1.69 -4.62 24.87
CA SER A 63 -0.60 -3.65 25.05
C SER A 63 0.35 -3.59 23.86
N PHE A 64 0.79 -2.38 23.53
CA PHE A 64 1.71 -2.15 22.43
C PHE A 64 2.56 -0.91 22.68
N TYR A 65 3.79 -0.91 22.14
CA TYR A 65 4.67 0.24 22.20
C TYR A 65 4.57 1.04 20.90
N HIS A 66 4.18 2.31 21.00
CA HIS A 66 4.00 3.18 19.85
C HIS A 66 4.32 4.63 20.21
N LEU A 67 5.09 5.31 19.34
CA LEU A 67 5.49 6.72 19.51
C LEU A 67 6.09 7.02 20.89
N LYS A 68 7.05 6.19 21.31
CA LYS A 68 7.79 6.29 22.58
C LYS A 68 6.93 6.10 23.84
N LYS A 69 5.75 5.51 23.71
CA LYS A 69 4.84 5.24 24.84
C LYS A 69 4.28 3.83 24.75
N THR A 70 4.07 3.20 25.90
CA THR A 70 3.27 1.98 26.01
C THR A 70 1.81 2.36 26.14
N HIS A 71 0.98 1.77 25.31
CA HIS A 71 -0.47 1.91 25.34
C HIS A 71 -1.07 0.60 25.84
N VAL A 72 -2.18 0.69 26.57
CA VAL A 72 -3.00 -0.45 26.98
C VAL A 72 -4.45 -0.11 26.63
N VAL A 73 -5.09 -0.95 25.83
CA VAL A 73 -6.44 -0.71 25.30
C VAL A 73 -7.33 -1.92 25.53
N GLU A 74 -8.63 -1.68 25.65
CA GLU A 74 -9.63 -2.76 25.67
C GLU A 74 -9.84 -3.34 24.26
N GLU A 75 -10.43 -4.53 24.17
CA GLU A 75 -10.75 -5.16 22.87
C GLU A 75 -11.63 -4.26 21.98
N SER A 76 -12.55 -3.50 22.58
CA SER A 76 -13.43 -2.56 21.85
C SER A 76 -12.67 -1.40 21.20
N GLU A 77 -11.45 -1.11 21.64
CA GLU A 77 -10.59 -0.03 21.14
C GLU A 77 -9.50 -0.54 20.19
N LEU A 78 -9.36 -1.86 20.04
CA LEU A 78 -8.28 -2.51 19.31
C LEU A 78 -8.20 -2.07 17.84
N GLU A 79 -9.33 -2.05 17.12
CA GLU A 79 -9.35 -1.61 15.71
C GLU A 79 -8.94 -0.14 15.56
N LYS A 80 -9.31 0.71 16.53
CA LYS A 80 -8.89 2.12 16.52
C LYS A 80 -7.37 2.23 16.70
N ALA A 81 -6.81 1.51 17.68
CA ALA A 81 -5.37 1.47 17.90
C ALA A 81 -4.61 0.96 16.66
N MET A 82 -5.10 -0.11 16.03
CA MET A 82 -4.51 -0.63 14.77
C MET A 82 -4.55 0.39 13.64
N LYS A 83 -5.65 1.15 13.50
CA LYS A 83 -5.75 2.23 12.50
C LYS A 83 -4.74 3.34 12.74
N GLU A 84 -4.46 3.69 13.98
CA GLU A 84 -3.44 4.70 14.31
C GLU A 84 -2.04 4.23 13.89
N VAL A 85 -1.71 2.96 14.15
CA VAL A 85 -0.46 2.32 13.72
C VAL A 85 -0.34 2.30 12.18
N ARG A 86 -1.38 1.82 11.47
CA ARG A 86 -1.42 1.81 9.99
C ARG A 86 -1.33 3.22 9.40
N GLY A 87 -1.90 4.21 10.09
CA GLY A 87 -1.95 5.60 9.64
C GLY A 87 -0.57 6.22 9.42
N ILE A 88 0.42 5.84 10.23
CA ILE A 88 1.80 6.32 10.10
C ILE A 88 2.71 5.37 9.30
N GLY A 89 2.14 4.35 8.66
CA GLY A 89 2.89 3.42 7.82
C GLY A 89 3.53 2.24 8.56
N TYR A 90 3.06 1.92 9.78
CA TYR A 90 3.51 0.75 10.52
C TYR A 90 2.50 -0.39 10.44
N TYR A 91 2.97 -1.61 10.67
CA TYR A 91 2.20 -2.83 10.56
C TYR A 91 1.76 -3.33 11.94
N PRO A 92 0.49 -3.16 12.34
CA PRO A 92 0.01 -3.78 13.57
C PRO A 92 -0.07 -5.30 13.41
N TYR A 93 0.43 -6.04 14.39
CA TYR A 93 0.34 -7.50 14.45
C TYR A 93 -0.23 -7.92 15.80
N ILE A 94 -1.43 -8.49 15.82
CA ILE A 94 -2.02 -9.00 17.06
C ILE A 94 -1.34 -10.33 17.39
N THR A 95 -0.87 -10.45 18.62
CA THR A 95 -0.15 -11.62 19.14
C THR A 95 -0.48 -11.83 20.62
N ASP A 96 0.02 -12.88 21.24
CA ASP A 96 -0.07 -13.14 22.68
C ASP A 96 1.31 -13.10 23.36
N GLU A 97 1.33 -13.23 24.69
CA GLU A 97 2.58 -13.14 25.47
C GLU A 97 3.59 -14.22 25.08
N ASP A 98 3.13 -15.45 24.83
CA ASP A 98 3.98 -16.60 24.49
C ASP A 98 4.61 -16.45 23.10
N GLU A 99 3.79 -16.10 22.10
CA GLU A 99 4.24 -15.87 20.74
C GLU A 99 5.19 -14.66 20.67
N TYR A 100 4.87 -13.58 21.36
CA TYR A 100 5.71 -12.39 21.44
C TYR A 100 7.08 -12.71 22.05
N GLU A 101 7.12 -13.48 23.14
CA GLU A 101 8.38 -13.94 23.73
C GLU A 101 9.23 -14.77 22.77
N GLU A 102 8.59 -15.65 21.99
CA GLU A 102 9.27 -16.42 20.95
C GLU A 102 9.84 -15.51 19.87
N MET A 103 9.06 -14.55 19.38
CA MET A 103 9.49 -13.56 18.39
C MET A 103 10.70 -12.76 18.87
N VAL A 104 10.71 -12.32 20.13
CA VAL A 104 11.85 -11.60 20.73
C VAL A 104 13.13 -12.44 20.70
N LYS A 105 13.02 -13.76 20.87
CA LYS A 105 14.16 -14.70 20.88
C LYS A 105 14.51 -15.23 19.48
N ASN A 106 13.64 -15.03 18.49
CA ASN A 106 13.75 -15.61 17.15
C ASN A 106 13.63 -14.53 16.04
N PRO A 107 14.75 -13.93 15.62
CA PRO A 107 14.76 -12.93 14.54
C PRO A 107 14.18 -13.45 13.22
N LYS A 108 14.29 -14.75 12.93
CA LYS A 108 13.73 -15.37 11.72
C LYS A 108 12.21 -15.33 11.74
N LYS A 109 11.59 -15.62 12.90
CA LYS A 109 10.14 -15.55 13.07
C LYS A 109 9.62 -14.12 12.88
N VAL A 110 10.34 -13.12 13.42
CA VAL A 110 10.01 -11.70 13.18
C VAL A 110 10.04 -11.37 11.71
N ASP A 111 11.06 -11.84 10.98
CA ASP A 111 11.20 -11.60 9.56
C ASP A 111 10.07 -12.24 8.73
N GLU A 112 9.70 -13.49 9.06
CA GLU A 112 8.59 -14.21 8.44
C GLU A 112 7.25 -13.50 8.67
N VAL A 113 6.92 -13.16 9.92
CA VAL A 113 5.69 -12.41 10.27
C VAL A 113 5.67 -11.05 9.58
N PHE A 114 6.79 -10.34 9.57
CA PHE A 114 6.86 -9.04 8.93
C PHE A 114 6.58 -9.17 7.42
N GLN A 115 7.18 -10.15 6.75
CA GLN A 115 6.92 -10.43 5.34
C GLN A 115 5.43 -10.74 5.07
N GLU A 116 4.81 -11.60 5.88
CA GLU A 116 3.40 -11.94 5.74
C GLU A 116 2.48 -10.73 5.91
N VAL A 117 2.76 -9.87 6.89
CA VAL A 117 1.96 -8.66 7.14
C VAL A 117 2.16 -7.63 6.02
N MET A 118 3.37 -7.49 5.47
CA MET A 118 3.62 -6.64 4.30
C MET A 118 2.82 -7.10 3.07
N VAL A 119 2.90 -8.40 2.74
CA VAL A 119 2.20 -8.99 1.60
C VAL A 119 0.69 -8.85 1.74
N SER A 120 0.14 -9.19 2.90
CA SER A 120 -1.30 -9.08 3.16
C SER A 120 -1.78 -7.62 3.11
N THR A 121 -0.96 -6.67 3.59
CA THR A 121 -1.31 -5.24 3.52
C THR A 121 -1.42 -4.75 2.08
N LEU A 122 -0.46 -5.06 1.21
CA LEU A 122 -0.53 -4.63 -0.19
C LEU A 122 -1.66 -5.32 -0.96
N LYS A 123 -1.92 -6.60 -0.70
CA LYS A 123 -3.10 -7.29 -1.28
C LYS A 123 -4.39 -6.55 -0.89
N ASN A 124 -4.56 -6.26 0.40
CA ASN A 124 -5.72 -5.51 0.89
C ASN A 124 -5.82 -4.11 0.27
N TRP A 125 -4.69 -3.44 0.01
CA TRP A 125 -4.68 -2.16 -0.68
C TRP A 125 -5.17 -2.27 -2.12
N PHE A 126 -4.65 -3.24 -2.87
CA PHE A 126 -5.00 -3.43 -4.27
C PHE A 126 -6.45 -3.91 -4.44
N ASP A 127 -7.00 -4.65 -3.48
CA ASP A 127 -8.41 -5.03 -3.43
C ASP A 127 -9.37 -3.82 -3.26
N LEU A 128 -8.86 -2.66 -2.83
CA LEU A 128 -9.64 -1.41 -2.76
C LEU A 128 -9.79 -0.73 -4.13
N ILE A 129 -8.92 -1.03 -5.11
CA ILE A 129 -8.94 -0.40 -6.43
C ILE A 129 -10.33 -0.48 -7.08
N PRO A 130 -10.94 -1.66 -7.29
CA PRO A 130 -12.25 -1.77 -7.95
C PRO A 130 -13.40 -1.16 -7.14
N GLN A 131 -13.20 -0.92 -5.84
CA GLN A 131 -14.19 -0.29 -4.97
C GLN A 131 -14.17 1.24 -5.08
N LYS A 132 -13.05 1.80 -5.58
CA LYS A 132 -12.78 3.24 -5.61
C LYS A 132 -12.68 3.82 -7.01
N LEU A 133 -12.25 3.01 -7.96
CA LEU A 133 -11.99 3.43 -9.33
C LEU A 133 -12.88 2.65 -10.31
N PRO A 134 -13.41 3.32 -11.34
CA PRO A 134 -13.97 2.66 -12.52
C PRO A 134 -12.95 1.71 -13.16
N SER A 135 -13.44 0.67 -13.84
CA SER A 135 -12.60 -0.39 -14.44
C SER A 135 -11.74 0.06 -15.62
N ASP A 136 -12.04 1.21 -16.21
CA ASP A 136 -11.29 1.85 -17.30
C ASP A 136 -10.10 2.69 -16.79
N VAL A 137 -10.02 2.98 -15.49
CA VAL A 137 -8.84 3.63 -14.90
C VAL A 137 -7.72 2.61 -14.73
N ARG A 138 -6.57 2.87 -15.33
CA ARG A 138 -5.38 2.03 -15.16
C ARG A 138 -4.62 2.43 -13.90
N VAL A 139 -4.30 1.46 -13.06
CA VAL A 139 -3.47 1.66 -11.87
C VAL A 139 -2.10 1.03 -12.11
N VAL A 140 -1.07 1.87 -12.21
CA VAL A 140 0.31 1.45 -12.39
C VAL A 140 1.03 1.54 -11.06
N VAL A 141 1.73 0.48 -10.67
CA VAL A 141 2.52 0.44 -9.44
C VAL A 141 3.95 0.04 -9.79
N CYS A 142 4.92 0.77 -9.25
CA CYS A 142 6.35 0.47 -9.38
C CYS A 142 6.91 0.34 -7.95
N PRO A 143 7.31 -0.87 -7.50
CA PRO A 143 7.99 -1.04 -6.23
C PRO A 143 9.27 -0.23 -6.14
N GLY A 144 9.66 0.16 -4.92
CA GLY A 144 10.93 0.84 -4.66
C GLY A 144 12.06 -0.12 -4.34
N ASN A 145 13.28 0.40 -4.28
CA ASN A 145 14.47 -0.36 -3.89
C ASN A 145 14.45 -0.82 -2.41
N ASP A 146 13.69 -0.13 -1.54
CA ASP A 146 13.51 -0.51 -0.14
C ASP A 146 12.45 -1.62 0.04
N ASP A 147 11.67 -1.93 -1.01
CA ASP A 147 10.68 -3.00 -0.97
C ASP A 147 11.36 -4.38 -1.06
N ARG A 148 10.82 -5.35 -0.30
CA ARG A 148 11.33 -6.73 -0.35
C ARG A 148 11.01 -7.39 -1.70
N PRO A 149 11.83 -8.33 -2.20
CA PRO A 149 11.57 -9.02 -3.47
C PRO A 149 10.18 -9.69 -3.58
N VAL A 150 9.60 -10.10 -2.45
CA VAL A 150 8.23 -10.68 -2.43
C VAL A 150 7.15 -9.68 -2.90
N ILE A 151 7.41 -8.38 -2.80
CA ILE A 151 6.48 -7.32 -3.19
C ILE A 151 6.30 -7.30 -4.70
N ASP A 152 7.35 -7.60 -5.45
CA ASP A 152 7.27 -7.73 -6.91
C ASP A 152 6.26 -8.80 -7.32
N GLU A 153 6.23 -9.93 -6.60
CA GLU A 153 5.26 -11.00 -6.87
C GLU A 153 3.82 -10.54 -6.59
N VAL A 154 3.60 -9.79 -5.50
CA VAL A 154 2.28 -9.24 -5.16
C VAL A 154 1.80 -8.28 -6.25
N VAL A 155 2.68 -7.41 -6.74
CA VAL A 155 2.36 -6.41 -7.77
C VAL A 155 2.12 -7.09 -9.12
N ASN A 156 2.96 -8.06 -9.50
CA ASN A 156 2.82 -8.79 -10.76
C ASN A 156 1.59 -9.71 -10.83
N SER A 157 1.15 -10.27 -9.69
CA SER A 157 0.04 -11.23 -9.65
C SER A 157 -1.34 -10.56 -9.50
N HIS A 158 -1.41 -9.28 -9.13
CA HIS A 158 -2.67 -8.64 -8.82
C HIS A 158 -3.39 -8.08 -10.07
N LYS A 159 -4.57 -8.63 -10.38
CA LYS A 159 -5.36 -8.33 -11.61
C LYS A 159 -5.75 -6.86 -11.85
N HIS A 160 -5.76 -6.03 -10.81
CA HIS A 160 -6.11 -4.60 -10.91
C HIS A 160 -4.90 -3.66 -10.96
N VAL A 161 -3.69 -4.22 -10.98
CA VAL A 161 -2.44 -3.46 -10.96
C VAL A 161 -1.63 -3.82 -12.20
N ILE A 162 -1.08 -2.80 -12.82
CA ILE A 162 -0.07 -2.93 -13.87
C ILE A 162 1.28 -2.69 -13.21
N ASN A 163 2.16 -3.69 -13.23
CA ASN A 163 3.53 -3.47 -12.81
C ASN A 163 4.23 -2.57 -13.83
N GLY A 164 4.65 -1.38 -13.41
CA GLY A 164 5.37 -0.41 -14.24
C GLY A 164 6.89 -0.55 -14.18
N GLU A 165 7.43 -1.31 -13.23
CA GLU A 165 8.87 -1.46 -13.01
C GLU A 165 9.57 -2.02 -14.26
N GLY A 166 10.59 -1.30 -14.74
CA GLY A 166 11.36 -1.65 -15.95
C GLY A 166 10.54 -1.77 -17.23
N LYS A 167 9.30 -1.25 -17.26
CA LYS A 167 8.34 -1.44 -18.36
C LYS A 167 7.91 -0.11 -18.98
N VAL A 168 7.62 -0.17 -20.27
CA VAL A 168 6.91 0.89 -20.98
C VAL A 168 5.42 0.63 -20.85
N VAL A 169 4.69 1.58 -20.25
CA VAL A 169 3.22 1.52 -20.17
C VAL A 169 2.65 2.56 -21.13
N GLU A 170 1.91 2.10 -22.14
CA GLU A 170 1.19 2.99 -23.05
C GLU A 170 0.07 3.72 -22.30
N VAL A 171 -0.01 5.05 -22.42
CA VAL A 171 -0.98 5.86 -21.66
C VAL A 171 -2.23 6.27 -22.45
N ASP A 172 -2.28 6.09 -23.77
CA ASP A 172 -3.50 6.14 -24.59
C ASP A 172 -3.25 5.69 -26.04
N ASP A 173 -4.33 5.49 -26.82
CA ASP A 173 -4.29 5.05 -28.21
C ASP A 173 -4.18 6.20 -29.24
N SER A 174 -4.26 7.46 -28.78
CA SER A 174 -4.57 8.62 -29.63
C SER A 174 -3.40 9.58 -29.84
N HIS A 175 -2.42 9.56 -28.96
CA HIS A 175 -1.14 10.24 -29.10
C HIS A 175 -0.12 9.18 -29.50
N GLY A 176 0.19 9.10 -30.80
CA GLY A 176 1.23 8.20 -31.28
C GLY A 176 2.52 8.42 -30.49
N ASN A 177 2.88 7.45 -29.63
CA ASN A 177 4.04 7.42 -28.75
C ASN A 177 3.92 8.16 -27.39
N GLY A 178 2.73 8.14 -26.75
CA GLY A 178 2.63 8.36 -25.30
C GLY A 178 3.22 7.18 -24.52
N GLU A 179 4.54 7.12 -24.40
CA GLU A 179 5.25 6.09 -23.62
C GLU A 179 5.61 6.62 -22.23
N LEU A 180 5.15 5.93 -21.18
CA LEU A 180 5.67 6.16 -19.84
C LEU A 180 6.81 5.18 -19.58
N ARG A 181 8.05 5.68 -19.54
CA ARG A 181 9.25 4.92 -19.20
C ARG A 181 9.56 5.09 -17.73
N MET A 182 9.33 4.04 -16.94
CA MET A 182 9.77 3.99 -15.55
C MET A 182 11.19 3.39 -15.55
N GLY A 183 12.15 4.13 -15.01
CA GLY A 183 13.54 3.67 -14.90
C GLY A 183 13.69 2.57 -13.85
N GLU A 184 14.74 1.75 -13.98
CA GLU A 184 15.17 0.84 -12.91
C GLU A 184 15.81 1.64 -11.77
N PRO A 185 15.69 1.19 -10.51
CA PRO A 185 16.26 1.85 -9.33
C PRO A 185 17.80 1.97 -9.35
#